data_AF-A0A8H7PGG0-F1
#
_entry.id   AF-A0A8H7PGG0-F1
#
_cell.length_a   1.000
_cell.length_b   1.000
_cell.length_c   1.000
_cell.angle_alpha   90.00
_cell.angle_beta   90.00
_cell.angle_gamma   90.00
#
_symmetry.space_group_name_H-M   'P 1'
#
loop_
_entity.id
_entity.type
_entity.pdbx_description
1 polymer ?
#
loop_
_entity_poly.entity_id
_entity_poly.type
_entity_poly.pdbx_seq_one_letter_code
_entity_poly.pdbx_strand_id
1 'polypeptide(L)'
;MTSFPSGSTPQHYQNYRMAVCLLHTDPDLVRSSTTRKALLKRTCLSAPPKEMLKSAVDIAPTLRFLAQIPSGHSASFNKLNQKNTFLFAMAAFFRPSDLERISLPRCTSNVGGHIQLKAIAPKELRAGRPIIKTLLVQKNEQFKELCPVRAFHALRSHTGNRAASLWQVVHQL
;
A
#
# COMPACT_ATOMS: atom_id res chain seq x y z
N MET A 1 18.07 17.24 32.04
CA MET A 1 16.90 16.80 31.26
C MET A 1 15.87 17.92 31.33
N THR A 2 15.79 18.76 30.31
CA THR A 2 14.78 19.82 30.23
C THR A 2 13.54 19.22 29.59
N SER A 3 12.47 19.08 30.36
CA SER A 3 11.15 18.71 29.85
C SER A 3 10.64 19.85 28.96
N PHE A 4 10.26 19.51 27.72
CA PHE A 4 9.66 20.46 26.81
C PHE A 4 8.21 20.75 27.22
N PRO A 5 7.73 22.00 27.09
CA PRO A 5 6.35 22.35 27.42
C PRO A 5 5.39 21.60 26.48
N SER A 6 4.41 20.93 27.10
CA SER A 6 3.30 20.27 26.40
C SER A 6 2.50 21.32 25.62
N GLY A 7 2.45 21.18 24.29
CA GLY A 7 1.71 22.09 23.39
C GLY A 7 2.55 22.79 22.31
N SER A 8 3.87 22.60 22.29
CA SER A 8 4.71 23.13 21.21
C SER A 8 4.57 22.30 19.91
N THR A 9 3.90 22.86 18.90
CA THR A 9 3.78 22.24 17.58
C THR A 9 5.01 22.54 16.71
N PRO A 10 5.34 21.71 15.70
CA PRO A 10 6.39 22.02 14.73
C PRO A 10 6.22 23.39 14.05
N GLN A 11 4.99 23.88 13.95
CA GLN A 11 4.68 25.20 13.40
C GLN A 11 5.19 26.33 14.30
N HIS A 12 5.09 26.18 15.62
CA HIS A 12 5.65 27.16 16.56
C HIS A 12 7.16 27.29 16.35
N TYR A 13 7.88 26.17 16.21
CA TYR A 13 9.33 26.20 15.94
C TYR A 13 9.68 26.83 14.58
N GLN A 14 8.86 26.65 13.55
CA GLN A 14 9.02 27.33 12.26
C GLN A 14 8.81 28.85 12.39
N ASN A 15 7.81 29.28 13.15
CA ASN A 15 7.52 30.69 13.38
C ASN A 15 8.63 31.35 14.20
N TYR A 16 9.10 30.69 15.27
CA TYR A 16 10.27 31.15 16.03
C TYR A 16 11.53 31.19 15.18
N ARG A 17 11.73 30.25 14.24
CA ARG A 17 12.85 30.30 13.29
C ARG A 17 12.84 31.59 12.48
N MET A 18 11.67 31.98 11.95
CA MET A 18 11.57 33.22 11.17
C MET A 18 11.92 34.43 12.02
N ALA A 19 11.39 34.51 13.25
CA ALA A 19 11.73 35.59 14.18
C ALA A 19 13.23 35.62 14.52
N VAL A 20 13.83 34.48 14.84
CA VAL A 20 15.27 34.40 15.13
C VAL A 20 16.10 34.77 13.90
N CYS A 21 15.75 34.30 12.70
CA CYS A 21 16.48 34.70 11.48
C CYS A 21 16.36 36.20 11.17
N LEU A 22 15.28 36.86 11.59
CA LEU A 22 15.10 38.31 11.42
C LEU A 22 15.92 39.12 12.43
N LEU A 23 16.15 38.58 13.64
CA LEU A 23 16.83 39.28 14.74
C LEU A 23 18.30 38.90 14.90
N HIS A 24 18.76 37.84 14.23
CA HIS A 24 20.12 37.32 14.37
C HIS A 24 21.08 38.02 13.39
N THR A 25 22.28 38.34 13.87
CA THR A 25 23.33 39.05 13.12
C THR A 25 23.80 38.28 11.88
N ASP A 26 23.75 36.95 11.93
CA ASP A 26 24.01 36.06 10.80
C ASP A 26 22.83 35.07 10.63
N PRO A 27 21.85 35.38 9.76
CA PRO A 27 20.69 34.53 9.53
C PRO A 27 21.04 33.18 8.91
N ASP A 28 22.13 33.10 8.14
CA ASP A 28 22.47 31.94 7.34
C ASP A 28 23.09 30.84 8.20
N LEU A 29 23.79 31.20 9.27
CA LEU A 29 24.24 30.27 10.31
C LEU A 29 23.06 29.56 11.00
N VAL A 30 21.99 30.30 11.31
CA VAL A 30 20.76 29.74 11.92
C VAL A 30 20.01 28.85 10.91
N ARG A 31 19.94 29.27 9.65
CA ARG A 31 19.28 28.50 8.57
C ARG A 31 20.01 27.19 8.29
N SER A 32 21.33 27.20 8.26
CA SER A 32 22.14 26.03 7.89
C SER A 32 22.37 25.03 9.05
N SER A 33 22.20 25.45 10.31
CA SER A 33 22.42 24.65 11.52
C SER A 33 21.87 23.22 11.47
N THR A 34 22.76 22.24 11.64
CA THR A 34 22.46 20.80 11.70
C THR A 34 21.72 20.41 12.97
N THR A 35 22.10 20.96 14.12
CA THR A 35 21.43 20.75 15.41
C THR A 35 19.97 21.18 15.36
N ARG A 36 19.68 22.32 14.73
CA ARG A 36 18.30 22.80 14.52
C ARG A 36 17.49 21.85 13.65
N LYS A 37 18.05 21.39 12.53
CA LYS A 37 17.40 20.41 11.64
C LYS A 37 17.09 19.10 12.38
N ALA A 38 18.04 18.63 13.20
CA ALA A 38 17.86 17.43 14.02
C ALA A 38 16.76 17.60 15.09
N LEU A 39 16.72 18.75 15.77
CA LEU A 39 15.68 19.07 16.75
C LEU A 39 14.28 19.10 16.10
N LEU A 40 14.11 19.83 15.00
CA LEU A 40 12.85 19.88 14.25
C LEU A 40 12.39 18.50 13.77
N LYS A 41 13.33 17.69 13.27
CA LYS A 41 13.01 16.32 12.87
C LYS A 41 12.49 15.52 14.07
N ARG A 42 13.12 15.65 15.24
CA ARG A 42 12.73 14.94 16.46
C ARG A 42 11.39 15.41 17.01
N THR A 43 11.11 16.72 17.02
CA THR A 43 9.81 17.27 17.42
C THR A 43 8.70 16.92 16.44
N CYS A 44 8.96 16.88 15.13
CA CYS A 44 8.01 16.36 14.16
C CYS A 44 7.71 14.87 14.37
N LEU A 45 8.73 14.05 14.69
CA LEU A 45 8.56 12.63 14.95
C LEU A 45 7.86 12.33 16.28
N SER A 46 7.98 13.23 17.27
CA SER A 46 7.31 13.11 18.57
C SER A 46 5.94 13.78 18.63
N ALA A 47 5.56 14.52 17.58
CA ALA A 47 4.22 15.10 17.49
C ALA A 47 3.18 13.98 17.30
N PRO A 48 1.95 14.17 17.84
CA PRO A 48 0.87 13.22 17.58
C PRO A 48 0.63 13.09 16.06
N PRO A 49 0.25 11.89 15.58
CA PRO A 49 -0.15 11.71 14.19
C PRO A 49 -1.22 12.73 13.79
N LYS A 50 -1.05 13.35 12.63
CA LYS A 50 -2.07 14.23 12.06
C LYS A 50 -3.10 13.39 11.33
N GLU A 51 -4.38 13.71 11.53
CA GLU A 51 -5.43 13.13 10.72
C GLU A 51 -5.24 13.52 9.24
N MET A 52 -5.62 12.59 8.37
CA MET A 52 -5.65 12.84 6.94
C MET A 52 -6.76 13.86 6.64
N LEU A 53 -6.49 14.83 5.76
CA LEU A 53 -7.40 15.94 5.42
C LEU A 53 -8.80 15.47 4.97
N LYS A 54 -8.93 14.22 4.53
CA LYS A 54 -10.20 13.54 4.31
C LYS A 54 -10.35 12.44 5.37
N SER A 55 -11.27 12.65 6.30
CA SER A 55 -11.46 11.82 7.48
C SER A 55 -12.09 10.45 7.21
N ALA A 56 -12.76 10.26 6.07
CA ALA A 56 -13.31 8.96 5.68
C ALA A 56 -13.29 8.78 4.16
N VAL A 57 -12.90 7.59 3.72
CA VAL A 57 -13.03 7.15 2.33
C VAL A 57 -14.15 6.11 2.28
N ASP A 58 -15.26 6.45 1.63
CA ASP A 58 -16.33 5.49 1.37
C ASP A 58 -15.90 4.52 0.26
N ILE A 59 -15.69 3.25 0.61
CA ILE A 59 -15.33 2.18 -0.33
C ILE A 59 -16.54 1.43 -0.87
N ALA A 60 -17.76 1.69 -0.37
CA ALA A 60 -18.96 0.98 -0.78
C ALA A 60 -19.25 1.09 -2.29
N PRO A 61 -19.06 2.25 -2.97
CA PRO A 61 -19.22 2.34 -4.43
C PRO A 61 -18.29 1.40 -5.17
N THR A 62 -17.03 1.30 -4.72
CA THR A 62 -16.03 0.41 -5.31
C THR A 62 -16.42 -1.05 -5.13
N LEU A 63 -16.86 -1.44 -3.93
CA LEU A 63 -17.31 -2.82 -3.68
C LEU A 63 -18.55 -3.19 -4.50
N ARG A 64 -19.50 -2.26 -4.66
CA ARG A 64 -20.68 -2.46 -5.51
C ARG A 64 -20.30 -2.65 -6.97
N PHE A 65 -19.42 -1.81 -7.50
CA PHE A 65 -18.90 -1.96 -8.87
C PHE A 65 -18.21 -3.31 -9.07
N LEU A 66 -17.36 -3.72 -8.12
CA LEU A 66 -16.69 -5.02 -8.20
C LEU A 66 -17.66 -6.18 -8.13
N ALA A 67 -18.70 -6.10 -7.30
CA ALA A 67 -19.72 -7.14 -7.21
C ALA A 67 -20.51 -7.32 -8.53
N GLN A 68 -20.61 -6.29 -9.37
CA GLN A 68 -21.26 -6.36 -10.69
C GLN A 68 -20.42 -7.09 -11.76
N ILE A 69 -19.11 -7.19 -11.57
CA ILE A 69 -18.25 -7.95 -12.48
C ILE A 69 -18.41 -9.44 -12.13
N PRO A 70 -18.77 -10.34 -13.04
CA PRO A 70 -18.82 -11.77 -12.71
C PRO A 70 -17.44 -12.34 -12.34
N SER A 71 -17.34 -13.09 -11.25
CA SER A 71 -16.15 -13.86 -10.84
C SER A 71 -16.06 -15.20 -11.59
N GLY A 72 -16.22 -15.16 -12.92
CA GLY A 72 -16.25 -16.29 -13.83
C GLY A 72 -15.83 -15.90 -15.25
N HIS A 73 -15.81 -16.87 -16.17
CA HIS A 73 -15.32 -16.70 -17.54
C HIS A 73 -16.16 -15.78 -18.44
N SER A 74 -17.35 -15.36 -17.98
CA SER A 74 -18.20 -14.41 -18.69
C SER A 74 -17.71 -12.97 -18.60
N ALA A 75 -16.86 -12.65 -17.63
CA ALA A 75 -16.25 -11.33 -17.50
C ALA A 75 -15.03 -11.20 -18.43
N SER A 76 -14.82 -10.02 -19.00
CA SER A 76 -13.62 -9.77 -19.78
C SER A 76 -12.38 -9.83 -18.91
N PHE A 77 -11.27 -10.23 -19.53
CA PHE A 77 -9.95 -10.27 -18.90
C PHE A 77 -9.60 -8.98 -18.14
N ASN A 78 -9.81 -7.82 -18.78
CA ASN A 78 -9.52 -6.50 -18.20
C ASN A 78 -10.32 -6.24 -16.93
N LYS A 79 -11.61 -6.57 -16.93
CA LYS A 79 -12.48 -6.42 -15.74
C LYS A 79 -12.09 -7.39 -14.62
N LEU A 80 -11.76 -8.63 -14.96
CA LEU A 80 -11.27 -9.62 -13.99
C LEU A 80 -9.93 -9.21 -13.39
N ASN A 81 -9.05 -8.61 -14.19
CA ASN A 81 -7.76 -8.14 -13.72
C ASN A 81 -7.95 -7.00 -12.71
N GLN A 82 -8.69 -5.95 -13.07
CA GLN A 82 -9.03 -4.83 -12.17
C GLN A 82 -9.63 -5.33 -10.86
N LYS A 83 -10.59 -6.27 -10.94
CA LYS A 83 -11.19 -6.91 -9.77
C LYS A 83 -10.15 -7.60 -8.90
N ASN A 84 -9.31 -8.47 -9.49
CA ASN A 84 -8.30 -9.21 -8.73
C ASN A 84 -7.28 -8.30 -8.09
N THR A 85 -6.80 -7.28 -8.81
CA THR A 85 -5.86 -6.29 -8.28
C THR A 85 -6.43 -5.64 -7.02
N PHE A 86 -7.68 -5.16 -7.07
CA PHE A 86 -8.31 -4.54 -5.92
C PHE A 86 -8.53 -5.54 -4.77
N LEU A 87 -9.11 -6.71 -5.06
CA LEU A 87 -9.42 -7.70 -4.03
C LEU A 87 -8.15 -8.22 -3.34
N PHE A 88 -7.04 -8.40 -4.05
CA PHE A 88 -5.77 -8.78 -3.42
C PHE A 88 -5.12 -7.63 -2.66
N ALA A 89 -5.19 -6.39 -3.15
CA ALA A 89 -4.74 -5.24 -2.39
C ALA A 89 -5.45 -5.16 -1.03
N MET A 90 -6.77 -5.39 -1.00
CA MET A 90 -7.57 -5.33 0.22
C MET A 90 -7.42 -6.57 1.11
N ALA A 91 -7.49 -7.78 0.54
CA ALA A 91 -7.46 -9.01 1.32
C ALA A 91 -6.07 -9.36 1.86
N ALA A 92 -5.01 -8.96 1.15
CA ALA A 92 -3.63 -9.31 1.47
C ALA A 92 -2.76 -8.11 1.88
N PHE A 93 -3.37 -6.91 1.99
CA PHE A 93 -2.71 -5.65 2.30
C PHE A 93 -1.49 -5.35 1.41
N PHE A 94 -1.61 -5.70 0.12
CA PHE A 94 -0.53 -5.47 -0.83
C PHE A 94 -0.48 -4.01 -1.27
N ARG A 95 0.75 -3.49 -1.35
CA ARG A 95 1.01 -2.25 -2.07
C ARG A 95 0.95 -2.53 -3.58
N PRO A 96 0.70 -1.51 -4.42
CA PRO A 96 0.79 -1.68 -5.88
C PRO A 96 2.10 -2.34 -6.33
N SER A 97 3.23 -1.93 -5.76
CA SER A 97 4.54 -2.54 -6.04
C SER A 97 4.70 -4.00 -5.59
N ASP A 98 3.91 -4.44 -4.61
CA ASP A 98 3.94 -5.84 -4.18
C ASP A 98 3.13 -6.71 -5.17
N LEU A 99 2.01 -6.18 -5.70
CA LEU A 99 1.22 -6.83 -6.75
C LEU A 99 2.02 -7.02 -8.05
N GLU A 100 2.84 -6.02 -8.42
CA GLU A 100 3.82 -6.11 -9.52
C GLU A 100 4.77 -7.29 -9.38
N ARG A 101 5.12 -7.60 -8.14
CA ARG A 101 6.15 -8.56 -7.79
C ARG A 101 5.58 -9.95 -7.50
N ILE A 102 4.27 -10.16 -7.69
CA ILE A 102 3.66 -11.49 -7.57
C ILE A 102 4.12 -12.37 -8.73
N SER A 103 4.83 -13.44 -8.40
CA SER A 103 5.25 -14.46 -9.36
C SER A 103 4.15 -15.50 -9.51
N LEU A 104 3.39 -15.43 -10.59
CA LEU A 104 2.29 -16.37 -10.87
C LEU A 104 2.74 -17.84 -10.91
N PRO A 105 3.87 -18.21 -11.53
CA PRO A 105 4.36 -19.59 -11.52
C PRO A 105 4.68 -20.13 -10.13
N ARG A 106 4.98 -19.24 -9.16
CA ARG A 106 5.30 -19.61 -7.78
C ARG A 106 4.07 -19.59 -6.86
N CYS A 107 2.92 -19.15 -7.37
CA CYS A 107 1.67 -19.18 -6.65
C CYS A 107 1.07 -20.58 -6.72
N THR A 108 0.55 -21.07 -5.59
CA THR A 108 -0.20 -22.33 -5.54
C THR A 108 -1.66 -22.02 -5.24
N SER A 109 -2.56 -22.83 -5.78
CA SER A 109 -3.99 -22.68 -5.56
C SER A 109 -4.63 -24.05 -5.51
N ASN A 110 -5.49 -24.30 -4.53
CA ASN A 110 -6.38 -25.45 -4.56
C ASN A 110 -7.82 -24.99 -4.86
N VAL A 111 -8.57 -25.80 -5.61
CA VAL A 111 -9.90 -25.42 -6.12
C VAL A 111 -10.92 -25.24 -4.99
N GLY A 112 -10.72 -25.92 -3.85
CA GLY A 112 -11.64 -25.93 -2.71
C GLY A 112 -11.27 -25.00 -1.55
N GLY A 113 -10.17 -24.23 -1.60
CA GLY A 113 -9.64 -23.62 -0.37
C GLY A 113 -9.07 -22.22 -0.54
N HIS A 114 -7.81 -22.12 -0.94
CA HIS A 114 -7.00 -20.91 -0.84
C HIS A 114 -6.03 -20.76 -2.00
N ILE A 115 -5.49 -19.55 -2.11
CA ILE A 115 -4.34 -19.24 -2.95
C ILE A 115 -3.19 -18.83 -2.05
N GLN A 116 -2.01 -19.39 -2.31
CA GLN A 116 -0.77 -18.91 -1.74
C GLN A 116 -0.08 -18.00 -2.77
N LEU A 117 -0.07 -16.71 -2.48
CA LEU A 117 0.59 -15.69 -3.29
C LEU A 117 2.04 -15.51 -2.82
N LYS A 118 2.97 -15.36 -3.77
CA LYS A 118 4.39 -15.09 -3.47
C LYS A 118 4.83 -13.80 -4.17
N ALA A 119 4.96 -12.73 -3.38
CA ALA A 119 5.56 -11.48 -3.82
C ALA A 119 7.08 -11.53 -3.64
N ILE A 120 7.82 -11.39 -4.74
CA ILE A 120 9.27 -11.54 -4.79
C ILE A 120 9.94 -10.19 -4.57
N ALA A 121 10.83 -10.10 -3.58
CA ALA A 121 11.57 -8.89 -3.25
C ALA A 121 10.65 -7.66 -3.11
N PRO A 122 9.62 -7.66 -2.24
CA PRO A 122 8.81 -6.45 -1.98
C PRO A 122 9.69 -5.30 -1.47
N LYS A 123 9.13 -4.10 -1.31
CA LYS A 123 9.90 -2.96 -0.76
C LYS A 123 10.42 -3.21 0.67
N GLU A 124 9.82 -4.17 1.36
CA GLU A 124 10.24 -4.62 2.67
C GLU A 124 11.55 -5.42 2.61
N LEU A 125 12.48 -5.10 3.51
CA LEU A 125 13.76 -5.77 3.66
C LEU A 125 13.81 -6.45 5.04
N ARG A 126 14.52 -7.58 5.12
CA ARG A 126 14.85 -8.23 6.40
C ARG A 126 16.36 -8.37 6.51
N ALA A 127 16.93 -7.80 7.56
CA ALA A 127 18.38 -7.70 7.74
C ALA A 127 19.11 -7.13 6.51
N GLY A 128 18.54 -6.09 5.89
CA GLY A 128 19.10 -5.43 4.71
C GLY A 128 18.97 -6.22 3.40
N ARG A 129 18.32 -7.38 3.39
CA ARG A 129 18.13 -8.21 2.19
C ARG A 129 16.67 -8.24 1.73
N PRO A 130 16.41 -8.30 0.40
CA PRO A 130 15.07 -8.53 -0.11
C PRO A 130 14.51 -9.88 0.36
N ILE A 131 13.21 -9.92 0.62
CA ILE A 131 12.52 -11.14 1.08
C ILE A 131 11.57 -11.70 0.02
N ILE A 132 11.06 -12.91 0.25
CA ILE A 132 9.85 -13.39 -0.43
C ILE A 132 8.71 -13.31 0.57
N LYS A 133 7.70 -12.50 0.27
CA LYS A 133 6.50 -12.40 1.10
C LYS A 133 5.46 -13.38 0.60
N THR A 134 5.10 -14.33 1.46
CA THR A 134 4.10 -15.35 1.18
C THR A 134 2.82 -14.99 1.91
N LEU A 135 1.70 -14.94 1.19
CA LEU A 135 0.39 -14.61 1.74
C LEU A 135 -0.64 -15.65 1.34
N LEU A 136 -1.47 -16.04 2.29
CA LEU A 136 -2.53 -17.02 2.13
C LEU A 136 -3.86 -16.28 2.01
N VAL A 137 -4.55 -16.43 0.89
CA VAL A 137 -5.87 -15.84 0.65
C VAL A 137 -6.90 -16.95 0.59
N GLN A 138 -7.83 -16.93 1.53
CA GLN A 138 -8.89 -17.93 1.63
C GLN A 138 -10.05 -17.62 0.68
N LYS A 139 -10.72 -18.67 0.20
CA LYS A 139 -11.95 -18.55 -0.56
C LYS A 139 -13.07 -18.04 0.34
N ASN A 140 -13.89 -17.16 -0.21
CA ASN A 140 -15.08 -16.62 0.42
C ASN A 140 -16.30 -17.22 -0.28
N GLU A 141 -16.97 -18.16 0.40
CA GLU A 141 -18.15 -18.84 -0.16
C GLU A 141 -19.43 -18.01 -0.05
N GLN A 142 -19.50 -17.13 0.95
CA GLN A 142 -20.69 -16.31 1.21
C GLN A 142 -20.84 -15.21 0.16
N PHE A 143 -19.74 -14.53 -0.20
CA PHE A 143 -19.73 -13.43 -1.18
C PHE A 143 -18.95 -13.83 -2.42
N LYS A 144 -19.60 -14.68 -3.20
CA LYS A 144 -19.10 -15.27 -4.46
C LYS A 144 -18.45 -14.26 -5.41
N GLU A 145 -19.09 -13.13 -5.64
CA GLU A 145 -18.59 -12.11 -6.57
C GLU A 145 -17.44 -11.28 -5.98
N LEU A 146 -17.33 -11.19 -4.65
CA LEU A 146 -16.20 -10.50 -4.00
C LEU A 146 -15.11 -11.46 -3.54
N CYS A 147 -15.16 -12.73 -3.97
CA CYS A 147 -14.16 -13.71 -3.60
C CYS A 147 -12.88 -13.54 -4.44
N PRO A 148 -11.74 -13.17 -3.84
CA PRO A 148 -10.45 -13.04 -4.55
C PRO A 148 -10.02 -14.37 -5.20
N VAL A 149 -10.28 -15.50 -4.53
CA VAL A 149 -9.90 -16.82 -5.04
C VAL A 149 -10.64 -17.17 -6.33
N ARG A 150 -11.95 -16.94 -6.38
CA ARG A 150 -12.77 -17.21 -7.56
C ARG A 150 -12.39 -16.31 -8.73
N ALA A 151 -12.25 -15.01 -8.46
CA ALA A 151 -11.84 -14.04 -9.47
C ALA A 151 -10.46 -14.39 -10.06
N PHE A 152 -9.54 -14.88 -9.24
CA PHE A 152 -8.20 -15.28 -9.69
C PHE A 152 -8.25 -16.51 -10.60
N HIS A 153 -9.03 -17.53 -10.24
CA HIS A 153 -9.19 -18.71 -11.08
C HIS A 153 -9.78 -18.35 -12.45
N ALA A 154 -10.80 -17.50 -12.48
CA ALA A 154 -11.38 -17.00 -13.72
C ALA A 154 -10.32 -16.26 -14.57
N LEU A 155 -9.56 -15.34 -13.97
CA LEU A 155 -8.50 -14.61 -14.65
C LEU A 155 -7.42 -15.54 -15.23
N ARG A 156 -6.97 -16.52 -14.44
CA ARG A 156 -5.95 -17.48 -14.85
C ARG A 156 -6.42 -18.38 -16.00
N SER A 157 -7.71 -18.67 -16.08
CA SER A 157 -8.28 -19.39 -17.23
C SER A 157 -8.17 -18.58 -18.53
N HIS A 158 -8.24 -17.24 -18.48
CA HIS A 158 -8.08 -16.40 -19.68
C HIS A 158 -6.65 -16.36 -20.22
N THR A 159 -5.63 -16.37 -19.36
CA THR A 159 -4.23 -16.23 -19.79
C THR A 159 -3.63 -17.52 -20.33
N GLY A 160 -4.27 -18.67 -20.08
CA GLY A 160 -3.55 -19.94 -19.99
C GLY A 160 -2.40 -19.84 -18.97
N ASN A 161 -1.60 -20.89 -18.78
CA ASN A 161 -0.42 -20.82 -17.89
C ASN A 161 0.72 -19.88 -18.42
N ARG A 162 0.43 -18.90 -19.28
CA ARG A 162 1.42 -18.09 -20.01
C ARG A 162 1.85 -16.81 -19.30
N ALA A 163 1.14 -16.33 -18.29
CA ALA A 163 1.50 -15.11 -17.58
C ALA A 163 2.53 -15.38 -16.46
N ALA A 164 3.68 -14.70 -16.50
CA ALA A 164 4.74 -14.82 -15.50
C ALA A 164 4.46 -13.97 -14.24
N SER A 165 3.65 -12.91 -14.37
CA SER A 165 3.18 -12.08 -13.25
C SER A 165 1.77 -11.56 -13.48
N LEU A 166 1.07 -11.19 -12.39
CA LEU A 166 -0.21 -10.48 -12.45
C LEU A 166 -0.09 -9.11 -13.13
N TRP A 167 1.13 -8.61 -13.35
CA TRP A 167 1.38 -7.31 -13.98
C TRP A 167 1.56 -7.37 -15.49
N GLN A 168 2.04 -8.48 -16.05
CA GLN A 168 1.98 -8.70 -17.50
C GLN A 168 0.53 -8.74 -18.01
N VAL A 169 -0.40 -9.04 -17.11
CA VAL A 169 -1.86 -9.00 -17.29
C VAL A 169 -2.40 -7.55 -17.19
N VAL A 170 -1.74 -6.66 -16.44
CA VAL A 170 -2.10 -5.23 -16.31
C VAL A 170 -1.66 -4.39 -17.51
N HIS A 171 -0.60 -4.77 -18.22
CA HIS A 171 -0.07 -4.06 -19.39
C HIS A 171 -0.59 -4.56 -20.76
N GLN A 172 -1.52 -5.50 -20.79
CA GLN A 172 -2.26 -5.87 -22.01
C GLN A 172 -3.56 -5.06 -22.19
N LEU A 173 -3.75 -4.02 -21.38
CA LEU A 173 -4.71 -2.93 -21.60
C LEU A 173 -4.21 -2.00 -22.70
#